data_AF-A0A363MZC5-F1
#
_entry.id   AF-A0A363MZC5-F1
#
_cell.length_a   1.000
_cell.length_b   1.000
_cell.length_c   1.000
_cell.angle_alpha   90.00
_cell.angle_beta   90.00
_cell.angle_gamma   90.00
#
_symmetry.space_group_name_H-M   'P 1'
#
loop_
_entity.id
_entity.type
_entity.pdbx_description
1 polymer ?
#
loop_
_entity_poly.entity_id
_entity_poly.type
_entity_poly.pdbx_seq_one_letter_code
_entity_poly.pdbx_strand_id
1 'polypeptide(L)'
;MTANQTNFLKITNQFSVEDFEKVKEFILEKGNRKTYRNFDNNNPFYDFGKFQGYLGADIGQQNICNDPKISDFNELTLKDNDHYYKILIVRKGDILASKKGIQNGMLENEIYLVDVYQTGFSKIPDLFLDYLKTLKKIN
;
A
#
# COMPACT_ATOMS: atom_id res chain seq x y z
N MET A 1 -29.19 -5.24 12.57
CA MET A 1 -28.41 -5.32 11.31
C MET A 1 -27.42 -4.16 11.33
N THR A 2 -26.22 -4.40 11.86
CA THR A 2 -25.17 -3.38 11.94
C THR A 2 -24.59 -3.17 10.56
N ALA A 3 -24.48 -1.92 10.11
CA ALA A 3 -23.88 -1.57 8.83
C ALA A 3 -22.51 -2.26 8.71
N ASN A 4 -22.28 -2.97 7.60
CA ASN A 4 -20.98 -3.58 7.29
C ASN A 4 -19.90 -2.48 7.40
N GLN A 5 -19.13 -2.45 8.48
CA GLN A 5 -17.92 -1.64 8.54
C GLN A 5 -16.96 -2.23 7.49
N THR A 6 -16.81 -1.51 6.38
CA THR A 6 -15.83 -1.83 5.37
C THR A 6 -14.45 -1.48 5.92
N ASN A 7 -13.56 -2.47 6.04
CA ASN A 7 -12.18 -2.30 6.51
C ASN A 7 -11.26 -1.66 5.47
N PHE A 8 -11.83 -0.92 4.51
CA PHE A 8 -11.12 -0.22 3.47
C PHE A 8 -11.95 0.96 2.96
N LEU A 9 -11.26 1.93 2.38
CA LEU A 9 -11.85 3.10 1.76
C LEU A 9 -11.22 3.29 0.38
N LYS A 10 -12.05 3.48 -0.65
CA LYS A 10 -11.57 3.76 -2.00
C LYS A 10 -10.96 5.17 -2.06
N ILE A 11 -9.73 5.28 -2.54
CA ILE A 11 -8.97 6.54 -2.59
C ILE A 11 -8.44 6.87 -3.99
N THR A 12 -8.90 6.18 -5.04
CA THR A 12 -8.41 6.32 -6.42
C THR A 12 -8.43 7.76 -6.93
N ASN A 13 -9.40 8.57 -6.49
CA ASN A 13 -9.48 9.99 -6.84
C ASN A 13 -8.39 10.84 -6.17
N GLN A 14 -7.93 10.43 -4.99
CA GLN A 14 -6.87 11.09 -4.22
C GLN A 14 -5.49 10.56 -4.58
N PHE A 15 -5.38 9.31 -5.02
CA PHE A 15 -4.15 8.63 -5.40
C PHE A 15 -4.47 7.54 -6.42
N SER A 16 -4.11 7.78 -7.68
CA SER A 16 -4.50 6.93 -8.81
C SER A 16 -3.64 5.67 -8.89
N VAL A 17 -4.08 4.74 -9.74
CA VAL A 17 -3.28 3.56 -10.14
C VAL A 17 -1.91 4.00 -10.68
N GLU A 18 -1.87 5.02 -11.54
CA GLU A 18 -0.63 5.53 -12.10
C GLU A 18 0.29 6.14 -11.03
N ASP A 19 -0.26 6.87 -10.06
CA ASP A 19 0.51 7.41 -8.94
C ASP A 19 1.14 6.29 -8.11
N PHE A 20 0.39 5.21 -7.86
CA PHE A 20 0.91 4.03 -7.14
C PHE A 20 2.07 3.39 -7.89
N GLU A 21 1.92 3.15 -9.20
CA GLU A 21 2.98 2.51 -9.99
C GLU A 21 4.25 3.36 -10.04
N LYS A 22 4.13 4.68 -10.23
CA LYS A 22 5.29 5.59 -10.20
C LYS A 22 6.03 5.53 -8.86
N VAL A 23 5.30 5.51 -7.75
CA VAL A 23 5.91 5.39 -6.42
C VAL A 23 6.56 4.03 -6.23
N LYS A 24 5.92 2.94 -6.70
CA LYS A 24 6.49 1.60 -6.66
C LYS A 24 7.81 1.54 -7.41
N GLU A 25 7.82 1.98 -8.66
CA GLU A 25 9.01 2.02 -9.52
C GLU A 25 10.11 2.87 -8.88
N PHE A 26 9.78 4.06 -8.39
CA PHE A 26 10.74 4.92 -7.70
C PHE A 26 11.38 4.25 -6.48
N ILE A 27 10.59 3.57 -5.64
CA ILE A 27 11.12 2.85 -4.46
C ILE A 27 12.02 1.69 -4.91
N LEU A 28 11.66 0.98 -5.98
CA LEU A 28 12.49 -0.11 -6.50
C LEU A 28 13.81 0.38 -7.11
N GLU A 29 13.81 1.56 -7.73
CA GLU A 29 15.00 2.14 -8.38
C GLU A 29 15.91 2.95 -7.46
N LYS A 30 15.31 3.78 -6.59
CA LYS A 30 16.01 4.75 -5.74
C LYS A 30 16.02 4.38 -4.28
N GLY A 31 15.20 3.42 -3.89
CA GLY A 31 15.11 2.92 -2.53
C GLY A 31 16.31 2.08 -2.13
N ASN A 32 16.25 1.68 -0.86
CA ASN A 32 17.13 0.69 -0.28
C ASN A 32 16.27 -0.49 0.22
N ARG A 33 16.88 -1.38 0.96
CA ARG A 33 16.20 -2.47 1.62
C ARG A 33 16.23 -2.27 3.13
N LYS A 34 15.10 -2.51 3.79
CA LYS A 34 14.99 -2.38 5.23
C LYS A 34 14.07 -3.45 5.78
N THR A 35 14.46 -4.04 6.90
CA THR A 35 13.56 -4.93 7.65
C THR A 35 12.43 -4.09 8.23
N TYR A 36 11.20 -4.50 7.91
CA TYR A 36 10.02 -3.80 8.35
C TYR A 36 9.32 -4.50 9.52
N ARG A 37 9.10 -5.82 9.43
CA ARG A 37 8.66 -6.67 10.55
C ARG A 37 9.43 -7.99 10.49
N ASN A 38 9.43 -8.74 11.59
CA ASN A 38 10.13 -10.04 11.65
C ASN A 38 9.67 -11.05 10.58
N PHE A 39 8.46 -10.89 10.04
CA PHE A 39 7.84 -11.78 9.06
C PHE A 39 8.20 -11.45 7.60
N ASP A 40 8.49 -10.19 7.29
CA ASP A 40 8.92 -9.70 5.99
C ASP A 40 10.22 -8.92 6.18
N ASN A 41 11.32 -9.61 5.91
CA ASN A 41 12.66 -9.07 6.03
C ASN A 41 13.07 -8.50 4.67
N ASN A 42 13.93 -7.48 4.67
CA ASN A 42 14.51 -6.92 3.45
C ASN A 42 13.47 -6.34 2.47
N ASN A 43 12.47 -5.57 2.93
CA ASN A 43 11.49 -4.93 2.04
C ASN A 43 12.14 -3.80 1.21
N PRO A 44 11.74 -3.60 -0.06
CA PRO A 44 11.98 -2.33 -0.74
C PRO A 44 11.43 -1.17 0.09
N PHE A 45 12.26 -0.15 0.25
CA PHE A 45 12.03 0.93 1.19
C PHE A 45 12.57 2.26 0.67
N TYR A 46 11.87 3.36 0.96
CA TYR A 46 12.40 4.70 0.77
C TYR A 46 12.01 5.61 1.95
N ASP A 47 12.92 6.49 2.35
CA ASP A 47 12.66 7.52 3.37
C ASP A 47 12.32 8.85 2.69
N PHE A 48 11.07 9.28 2.79
CA PHE A 48 10.59 10.55 2.25
C PHE A 48 10.84 11.73 3.21
N GLY A 49 11.64 11.53 4.25
CA GLY A 49 12.01 12.50 5.27
C GLY A 49 10.93 12.70 6.34
N LYS A 50 9.67 12.86 5.92
CA LYS A 50 8.52 13.00 6.85
C LYS A 50 7.93 11.66 7.27
N PHE A 51 8.00 10.68 6.38
CA PHE A 51 7.48 9.34 6.57
C PHE A 51 8.29 8.39 5.70
N GLN A 52 8.10 7.11 5.97
CA GLN A 52 8.78 6.01 5.31
C GLN A 52 7.78 5.22 4.46
N GLY A 53 8.19 4.86 3.24
CA GLY A 53 7.42 4.00 2.34
C GLY A 53 8.05 2.61 2.26
N TYR A 54 7.23 1.57 2.38
CA TYR A 54 7.64 0.17 2.25
C TYR A 54 6.72 -0.55 1.26
N LEU A 55 7.31 -1.33 0.35
CA LEU A 55 6.54 -2.21 -0.54
C LEU A 55 6.31 -3.59 0.09
N GLY A 56 5.09 -4.09 -0.05
CA GLY A 56 4.66 -5.41 0.40
C GLY A 56 4.23 -6.30 -0.76
N ALA A 57 4.64 -7.57 -0.72
CA ALA A 57 4.44 -8.51 -1.81
C ALA A 57 2.96 -8.94 -1.98
N ASP A 58 2.53 -9.02 -3.25
CA ASP A 58 1.20 -9.43 -3.70
C ASP A 58 0.90 -10.93 -3.53
N ILE A 59 1.91 -11.70 -3.14
CA ILE A 59 1.82 -13.13 -2.83
C ILE A 59 2.09 -13.44 -1.33
N GLY A 60 2.16 -12.41 -0.49
CA GLY A 60 2.35 -12.54 0.95
C GLY A 60 3.63 -13.31 1.32
N GLN A 61 3.51 -14.27 2.24
CA GLN A 61 4.67 -15.01 2.79
C GLN A 61 5.38 -15.91 1.78
N GLN A 62 4.79 -16.15 0.60
CA GLN A 62 5.48 -16.85 -0.48
C GLN A 62 6.68 -16.03 -1.02
N ASN A 63 6.75 -14.72 -0.69
CA ASN A 63 7.89 -13.86 -0.97
C ASN A 63 8.46 -13.21 0.31
N ILE A 64 8.92 -14.03 1.25
CA ILE A 64 9.43 -13.57 2.56
C ILE A 64 10.60 -12.58 2.47
N CYS A 65 11.38 -12.62 1.38
CA CYS A 65 12.53 -11.75 1.12
C CYS A 65 12.17 -10.53 0.26
N ASN A 66 10.91 -10.37 -0.17
CA ASN A 66 10.44 -9.31 -1.07
C ASN A 66 11.27 -9.18 -2.36
N ASP A 67 11.57 -10.31 -3.01
CA ASP A 67 12.26 -10.34 -4.30
C ASP A 67 11.34 -9.75 -5.40
N PRO A 68 11.75 -8.67 -6.08
CA PRO A 68 10.97 -8.07 -7.17
C PRO A 68 10.80 -8.96 -8.40
N LYS A 69 11.56 -10.06 -8.54
CA LYS A 69 11.42 -10.98 -9.68
C LYS A 69 10.18 -11.86 -9.60
N ILE A 70 9.60 -12.03 -8.41
CA ILE A 70 8.48 -12.94 -8.16
C ILE A 70 7.25 -12.22 -7.60
N SER A 71 7.30 -10.90 -7.45
CA SER A 71 6.21 -10.08 -6.93
C SER A 71 6.15 -8.76 -7.66
N ASP A 72 4.94 -8.34 -8.00
CA ASP A 72 4.67 -7.04 -8.62
C ASP A 72 4.26 -5.97 -7.60
N PHE A 73 4.35 -6.31 -6.30
CA PHE A 73 4.00 -5.50 -5.13
C PHE A 73 2.65 -4.76 -5.25
N ASN A 74 1.67 -5.19 -4.47
CA ASN A 74 0.35 -4.55 -4.45
C ASN A 74 0.07 -3.77 -3.16
N GLU A 75 1.00 -3.78 -2.20
CA GLU A 75 0.86 -3.07 -0.93
C GLU A 75 1.94 -1.99 -0.81
N LEU A 76 1.52 -0.78 -0.44
CA LEU A 76 2.39 0.32 -0.04
C LEU A 76 2.05 0.72 1.40
N THR A 77 3.01 0.58 2.30
CA THR A 77 2.86 1.02 3.69
C THR A 77 3.57 2.35 3.90
N LEU A 78 2.84 3.33 4.42
CA LEU A 78 3.36 4.64 4.83
C LEU A 78 3.41 4.69 6.35
N LYS A 79 4.59 4.95 6.91
CA LYS A 79 4.80 4.92 8.35
C LYS A 79 5.66 6.08 8.81
N ASP A 80 5.29 6.69 9.93
CA ASP A 80 6.18 7.53 10.73
C ASP A 80 6.32 6.94 12.15
N ASN A 81 6.65 7.74 13.15
CA ASN A 81 6.80 7.26 14.53
C ASN A 81 5.45 6.92 15.17
N ASP A 82 4.40 7.65 14.82
CA ASP A 82 3.10 7.64 15.48
C ASP A 82 1.98 7.09 14.58
N HIS A 83 2.18 7.12 13.26
CA HIS A 83 1.16 6.76 12.28
C HIS A 83 1.59 5.62 11.37
N TYR A 84 0.57 4.89 10.93
CA TYR A 84 0.65 3.75 10.05
C TYR A 84 -0.53 3.79 9.07
N TYR A 85 -0.23 3.83 7.78
CA TYR A 85 -1.23 3.75 6.72
C TYR A 85 -0.87 2.68 5.70
N LYS A 86 -1.86 1.93 5.24
CA LYS A 86 -1.69 0.88 4.25
C LYS A 86 -2.51 1.18 3.01
N ILE A 87 -1.86 1.22 1.87
CA ILE A 87 -2.47 1.40 0.56
C ILE A 87 -2.39 0.07 -0.18
N LEU A 88 -3.49 -0.35 -0.79
CA LEU A 88 -3.58 -1.51 -1.65
C LEU A 88 -4.00 -1.09 -3.06
N ILE A 89 -3.25 -1.52 -4.07
CA ILE A 89 -3.68 -1.46 -5.47
C ILE A 89 -4.36 -2.77 -5.85
N VAL A 90 -5.47 -2.69 -6.58
CA VAL A 90 -6.14 -3.85 -7.18
C VAL A 90 -6.10 -3.67 -8.69
N ARG A 91 -5.20 -4.38 -9.36
CA ARG A 91 -5.04 -4.32 -10.82
C ARG A 91 -6.04 -5.24 -11.51
N LYS A 92 -6.21 -5.05 -12.82
CA LYS A 92 -6.96 -5.98 -13.65
C LYS A 92 -6.37 -7.40 -13.53
N GLY A 93 -7.21 -8.38 -13.20
CA GLY A 93 -6.85 -9.78 -12.99
C GLY A 93 -6.44 -10.14 -11.56
N ASP A 94 -6.20 -9.16 -10.68
CA ASP A 94 -5.72 -9.45 -9.32
C ASP A 94 -6.77 -10.16 -8.46
N ILE A 95 -8.06 -9.86 -8.68
CA ILE A 95 -9.15 -10.52 -7.96
C ILE A 95 -9.19 -12.01 -8.34
N LEU A 96 -9.13 -12.31 -9.64
CA LEU A 96 -9.10 -13.69 -10.14
C LEU A 96 -7.86 -14.44 -9.63
N ALA A 97 -6.71 -13.78 -9.63
CA ALA A 97 -5.45 -14.32 -9.13
C ALA A 97 -5.38 -14.43 -7.59
N SER A 98 -6.42 -13.98 -6.88
CA SER A 98 -6.49 -14.00 -5.41
C SER A 98 -5.27 -13.35 -4.74
N LYS A 99 -4.83 -12.19 -5.27
CA LYS A 99 -3.66 -11.48 -4.73
C LYS A 99 -3.87 -11.12 -3.26
N LYS A 100 -2.78 -11.12 -2.51
CA LYS A 100 -2.78 -10.89 -1.06
C LYS A 100 -3.42 -9.53 -0.73
N GLY A 101 -4.26 -9.52 0.31
CA GLY A 101 -4.82 -8.29 0.87
C GLY A 101 -6.14 -7.83 0.24
N ILE A 102 -6.53 -8.37 -0.91
CA ILE A 102 -7.82 -8.08 -1.55
C ILE A 102 -8.97 -8.59 -0.68
N GLN A 103 -9.98 -7.75 -0.50
CA GLN A 103 -11.16 -8.02 0.31
C GLN A 103 -12.43 -7.98 -0.56
N ASN A 104 -13.48 -8.67 -0.11
CA ASN A 104 -14.78 -8.64 -0.78
C ASN A 104 -15.30 -7.19 -0.88
N GLY A 105 -15.75 -6.81 -2.07
CA GLY A 105 -16.24 -5.46 -2.38
C GLY A 105 -15.19 -4.52 -2.97
N MET A 106 -13.92 -4.92 -3.03
CA MET A 106 -12.93 -4.22 -3.85
C MET A 106 -13.18 -4.51 -5.35
N LEU A 107 -12.84 -3.53 -6.18
CA LEU A 107 -12.96 -3.55 -7.63
C LEU A 107 -11.58 -3.42 -8.26
N GLU A 108 -11.42 -3.94 -9.47
CA GLU A 108 -10.19 -3.82 -10.24
C GLU A 108 -9.99 -2.39 -10.77
N ASN A 109 -8.72 -2.04 -10.99
CA ASN A 109 -8.23 -0.72 -11.39
C ASN A 109 -8.56 0.38 -10.37
N GLU A 110 -8.52 0.04 -9.09
CA GLU A 110 -8.81 0.96 -7.98
C GLU A 110 -7.73 0.87 -6.90
N ILE A 111 -7.62 1.94 -6.12
CA ILE A 111 -6.72 2.06 -4.97
C ILE A 111 -7.53 2.19 -3.69
N TYR A 112 -7.08 1.50 -2.65
CA TYR A 112 -7.73 1.46 -1.35
C TYR A 112 -6.79 1.85 -0.23
N LEU A 113 -7.25 2.69 0.68
CA LEU A 113 -6.70 2.81 2.03
C LEU A 113 -7.30 1.68 2.87
N VAL A 114 -6.47 0.84 3.46
CA VAL A 114 -6.88 -0.33 4.25
C VAL A 114 -6.83 0.00 5.73
N ASP A 115 -7.89 -0.34 6.45
CA ASP A 115 -7.98 -0.19 7.89
C ASP A 115 -7.26 -1.34 8.58
N VAL A 116 -6.05 -1.04 9.04
CA VAL A 116 -5.17 -2.02 9.69
C VAL A 116 -5.65 -2.30 11.12
N TYR A 117 -6.33 -1.35 11.76
CA TYR A 117 -6.75 -1.43 13.16
C TYR A 117 -8.21 -1.89 13.32
N GLN A 118 -8.94 -2.04 12.21
CA GLN A 118 -10.34 -2.49 12.17
C GLN A 118 -11.26 -1.59 13.03
N THR A 119 -10.92 -0.31 13.12
CA THR A 119 -11.69 0.71 13.85
C THR A 119 -12.77 1.36 12.97
N GLY A 120 -12.74 1.08 11.66
CA GLY A 120 -13.54 1.70 10.62
C GLY A 120 -12.98 3.06 10.19
N PHE A 121 -13.15 3.39 8.90
CA PHE A 121 -12.91 4.76 8.42
C PHE A 121 -14.17 5.60 8.51
N SER A 122 -14.14 6.69 9.28
CA SER A 122 -15.16 7.76 9.19
C SER A 122 -14.83 8.77 8.10
N LYS A 123 -13.53 8.98 7.81
CA LYS A 123 -12.99 9.82 6.74
C LYS A 123 -11.52 9.46 6.45
N ILE A 124 -10.99 9.93 5.33
CA ILE A 124 -9.54 9.89 5.06
C ILE A 124 -8.82 10.86 6.01
N PRO A 125 -7.76 10.44 6.73
CA PRO A 125 -6.99 11.34 7.59
C PRO A 125 -6.27 12.44 6.80
N ASP A 126 -6.26 13.67 7.32
CA ASP A 126 -5.63 14.83 6.64
C ASP A 126 -4.10 14.63 6.48
N LEU A 127 -3.45 14.05 7.50
CA LEU A 127 -2.03 13.69 7.44
C LEU A 127 -1.73 12.71 6.29
N PHE A 128 -2.60 11.72 6.09
CA PHE A 128 -2.47 10.78 4.98
C PHE A 128 -2.58 11.49 3.63
N LEU A 129 -3.52 12.44 3.48
CA LEU A 129 -3.63 13.24 2.26
C LEU A 129 -2.34 14.06 2.00
N ASP A 130 -1.68 14.57 3.02
CA ASP A 130 -0.40 15.25 2.89
C ASP A 130 0.74 14.31 2.47
N TYR A 131 0.70 13.04 2.90
CA TYR A 131 1.64 12.03 2.42
C TYR A 131 1.42 11.74 0.94
N LEU A 132 0.16 11.59 0.50
CA LEU A 132 -0.16 11.41 -0.92
C LEU A 132 0.33 12.58 -1.78
N LYS A 133 0.21 13.83 -1.30
CA LYS A 133 0.77 15.01 -2.00
C LYS A 133 2.28 14.94 -2.16
N THR A 134 2.99 14.34 -1.20
CA THR A 134 4.45 14.16 -1.28
C THR A 134 4.79 13.10 -2.31
N LEU A 135 4.10 11.97 -2.29
CA LEU A 135 4.28 10.88 -3.25
C LEU A 135 4.02 11.31 -4.70
N LYS A 136 3.00 12.14 -4.92
CA LYS A 136 2.64 12.67 -6.25
C LYS A 136 3.68 13.63 -6.87
N LYS A 137 4.68 14.07 -6.10
CA LYS A 137 5.74 14.97 -6.57
C LYS A 137 7.02 14.23 -6.96
N ILE A 138 7.01 12.91 -6.89
CA ILE A 138 8.12 12.08 -7.33
C ILE A 138 8.19 12.17 -8.86
N ASN A 139 9.39 12.42 -9.38
CA ASN A 139 9.71 12.44 -10.80
C ASN A 139 10.39 11.15 -11.22
#